data_AF-A0A962D2K0-F1
#
_entry.id   AF-A0A962D2K0-F1
#
_cell.length_a   1.000
_cell.length_b   1.000
_cell.length_c   1.000
_cell.angle_alpha   90.00
_cell.angle_beta   90.00
_cell.angle_gamma   90.00
#
_symmetry.space_group_name_H-M   'P 1'
#
loop_
_entity.id
_entity.type
_entity.pdbx_description
1 polymer ?
#
loop_
_entity_poly.entity_id
_entity_poly.type
_entity_poly.pdbx_seq_one_letter_code
_entity_poly.pdbx_strand_id
1 'polypeptide(L)' 'IHTDFERGFIRAETIAFADFIRCKGEAGARDAGKLRLEGKEYIVQEGDVLHFRFNV' A
#
# COMPACT_ATOMS: atom_id res chain seq x y z
N ILE A 1 13.89 -2.15 2.76
CA ILE A 1 13.52 -1.38 1.55
C ILE A 1 14.41 -0.14 1.43
N HIS A 2 14.38 0.81 2.36
CA HIS A 2 15.35 1.91 2.46
C HIS A 2 15.32 2.54 3.87
N THR A 3 16.40 3.15 4.35
CA THR A 3 16.43 3.83 5.67
C THR A 3 15.72 5.18 5.66
N ASP A 4 15.75 5.89 4.53
CA ASP A 4 15.17 7.24 4.36
C ASP A 4 13.64 7.29 4.46
N PHE A 5 12.96 6.15 4.49
CA PHE A 5 11.51 6.10 4.72
C PHE A 5 11.09 6.72 6.05
N GLU A 6 11.93 6.66 7.10
CA GLU A 6 11.59 7.23 8.40
C GLU A 6 11.27 8.74 8.31
N ARG A 7 12.01 9.46 7.47
CA ARG A 7 11.88 10.91 7.28
C ARG A 7 11.05 11.28 6.05
N GLY A 8 11.22 10.53 4.96
CA GLY A 8 10.62 10.81 3.66
C GLY A 8 9.26 10.14 3.41
N PHE A 9 8.72 9.34 4.35
CA PHE A 9 7.42 8.70 4.17
C PHE A 9 6.32 9.75 4.01
N ILE A 10 5.57 9.62 2.91
CA ILE A 10 4.35 10.39 2.64
C ILE A 10 3.13 9.54 2.99
N ARG A 11 3.02 8.35 2.38
CA ARG A 11 1.88 7.41 2.52
C ARG A 11 2.22 6.05 1.93
N ALA A 12 1.44 5.02 2.27
CA ALA A 12 1.50 3.70 1.65
C ALA A 12 0.22 3.39 0.88
N GLU A 13 0.33 3.03 -0.39
CA GLU A 13 -0.76 2.44 -1.16
C GLU A 13 -0.89 0.97 -0.72
N THR A 14 -2.03 0.61 -0.14
CA THR A 14 -2.23 -0.66 0.57
C THR A 14 -3.41 -1.43 -0.01
N ILE A 15 -3.19 -2.69 -0.37
CA ILE A 15 -4.22 -3.61 -0.87
C ILE A 15 -4.09 -4.92 -0.10
N ALA A 16 -5.19 -5.45 0.45
CA ALA A 16 -5.17 -6.76 1.09
C ALA A 16 -4.88 -7.86 0.05
N PHE A 17 -4.09 -8.88 0.41
CA PHE A 17 -3.72 -9.98 -0.51
C PHE A 17 -4.92 -10.56 -1.26
N ALA A 18 -6.00 -10.86 -0.53
CA ALA A 18 -7.21 -11.46 -1.09
C ALA A 18 -7.85 -10.57 -2.17
N ASP A 19 -7.86 -9.25 -1.96
CA ASP A 19 -8.35 -8.28 -2.93
C ASP A 19 -7.39 -8.15 -4.12
N PHE A 20 -6.07 -8.16 -3.88
CA PHE A 20 -5.09 -8.13 -4.96
C PHE A 20 -5.24 -9.32 -5.92
N ILE A 21 -5.40 -10.52 -5.38
CA ILE A 21 -5.64 -11.74 -6.19
C ILE A 21 -7.00 -11.67 -6.89
N ARG A 22 -8.06 -11.33 -6.17
CA ARG A 22 -9.43 -11.25 -6.73
C ARG A 22 -9.53 -10.23 -7.87
N CYS A 23 -8.85 -9.10 -7.72
CA CYS A 23 -8.86 -8.01 -8.68
C CYS A 23 -7.78 -8.13 -9.77
N LYS A 24 -7.04 -9.25 -9.82
CA LYS A 24 -5.98 -9.52 -10.81
C LYS A 24 -4.89 -8.44 -10.84
N GLY A 25 -4.49 -7.96 -9.67
CA GLY A 25 -3.40 -7.02 -9.48
C GLY A 25 -3.83 -5.60 -9.06
N GLU A 26 -2.87 -4.69 -9.04
CA GLU A 26 -3.02 -3.32 -8.52
C GLU A 26 -4.05 -2.51 -9.29
N ALA A 27 -4.01 -2.54 -10.63
CA ALA A 27 -4.92 -1.76 -11.47
C ALA A 27 -6.39 -2.14 -11.22
N GLY A 28 -6.70 -3.44 -11.22
CA GLY A 28 -8.06 -3.89 -10.93
C GLY A 28 -8.49 -3.61 -9.48
N ALA A 29 -7.55 -3.67 -8.53
CA ALA A 29 -7.85 -3.32 -7.13
C ALA A 29 -8.12 -1.82 -6.98
N ARG A 30 -7.43 -0.98 -7.74
CA ARG A 30 -7.67 0.47 -7.80
C ARG A 30 -9.03 0.79 -8.42
N ASP A 31 -9.37 0.20 -9.57
CA ASP A 31 -10.68 0.38 -10.22
C ASP A 31 -11.83 -0.14 -9.35
N ALA A 32 -11.60 -1.22 -8.58
CA ALA A 32 -12.58 -1.76 -7.63
C ALA A 32 -12.66 -0.98 -6.30
N GLY A 33 -11.88 0.11 -6.13
CA GLY A 33 -11.86 0.91 -4.89
C GLY A 33 -11.27 0.18 -3.68
N LYS A 34 -10.45 -0.85 -3.90
CA LYS A 34 -9.77 -1.65 -2.87
C LYS A 34 -8.35 -1.16 -2.54
N LEU A 35 -7.79 -0.28 -3.37
CA LEU A 35 -6.54 0.40 -3.07
C LEU A 35 -6.78 1.52 -2.05
N ARG A 36 -6.19 1.36 -0.86
CA ARG A 36 -6.27 2.33 0.24
C ARG A 36 -4.99 3.14 0.33
N LEU A 37 -5.11 4.37 0.82
CA LEU A 37 -3.98 5.23 1.13
C LEU A 37 -3.82 5.30 2.64
N GLU A 38 -2.79 4.63 3.14
CA GLU A 38 -2.54 4.47 4.56
C GLU A 38 -1.42 5.42 5.03
N GLY A 39 -1.63 5.99 6.22
CA GLY A 39 -0.70 6.93 6.85
C GLY A 39 0.35 6.26 7.73
N LYS A 40 1.13 7.07 8.45
CA LYS A 40 2.20 6.59 9.35
C LYS A 40 1.70 5.73 10.52
N GLU A 41 0.44 5.90 10.91
CA GLU A 41 -0.19 5.20 12.04
C GLU A 41 -0.83 3.86 11.64
N TYR A 42 -0.86 3.54 10.34
CA TYR A 42 -1.42 2.27 9.88
C TYR A 42 -0.58 1.09 10.35
N ILE A 43 -1.23 0.15 11.03
CA ILE A 43 -0.62 -1.12 11.43
C ILE A 43 -0.79 -2.09 10.27
N VAL A 44 0.32 -2.44 9.63
CA VAL A 44 0.37 -3.40 8.52
C VAL A 44 -0.25 -4.73 8.95
N GLN A 45 -1.15 -5.24 8.12
CA GLN A 45 -1.78 -6.54 8.32
C GLN A 45 -1.03 -7.63 7.54
N GLU A 46 -1.16 -8.87 8.00
CA GLU A 46 -0.57 -10.01 7.31
C GLU A 46 -1.11 -10.10 5.88
N GLY A 47 -0.19 -10.22 4.91
CA GLY A 47 -0.54 -10.31 3.49
C GLY A 47 -0.87 -8.98 2.81
N ASP A 48 -0.73 -7.83 3.47
CA ASP A 48 -0.87 -6.56 2.76
C ASP A 48 0.16 -6.41 1.64
N VAL A 49 -0.33 -6.06 0.45
CA VAL A 49 0.48 -5.63 -0.69
C VAL A 49 0.64 -4.11 -0.59
N LEU A 50 1.88 -3.67 -0.43
CA LEU A 50 2.22 -2.29 -0.09
C LEU A 50 3.11 -1.64 -1.15
N HIS A 51 2.75 -0.44 -1.56
CA HIS A 51 3.59 0.45 -2.36
C HIS A 51 3.82 1.75 -1.59
N PHE A 52 5.04 1.94 -1.09
CA PHE A 52 5.39 3.11 -0.30
C PHE A 52 5.70 4.31 -1.19
N ARG A 53 5.04 5.43 -0.92
CA ARG A 53 5.32 6.73 -1.53
C ARG A 53 6.18 7.54 -0.59
N PHE A 54 7.36 7.92 -1.08
CA PHE A 54 8.29 8.78 -0.37
C PHE A 54 8.72 9.92 -1.28
N ASN A 55 9.10 11.05 -0.67
CA ASN A 55 9.80 12.11 -1.37
C ASN A 55 11.30 11.98 -1.07
N VAL A 56 12.13 12.18 -2.09
CA VAL A 56 13.59 12.34 -1.96
C VAL A 56 13.93 13.81 -1.76
#